data_AF-A0A520U1P0-F1
#
_entry.id   AF-A0A520U1P0-F1
#
_cell.length_a   1.000
_cell.length_b   1.000
_cell.length_c   1.000
_cell.angle_alpha   90.00
_cell.angle_beta   90.00
_cell.angle_gamma   90.00
#
_symmetry.space_group_name_H-M   'P 1'
#
loop_
_entity.id
_entity.type
_entity.pdbx_description
1 polymer ?
#
loop_
_entity_poly.entity_id
_entity_poly.type
_entity_poly.pdbx_seq_one_letter_code
_entity_poly.pdbx_strand_id
1 'polypeptide(L)' 'MKIILVDAWNTLIKNKKIDSTIYNILEGLKNKKIILTNANDKELVNYGIINMPYEVFSLSHDPNKDNPFYF' A
#
# COMPACT_ATOMS: atom_id res chain seq x y z
N MET A 1 11.00 13.16 11.69
CA MET A 1 10.75 12.76 10.29
C MET A 1 9.41 12.04 10.24
N LYS A 2 8.48 12.43 9.35
CA LYS A 2 7.16 11.77 9.23
C LYS A 2 7.18 10.74 8.10
N ILE A 3 6.45 9.64 8.27
CA ILE A 3 6.28 8.56 7.27
C ILE A 3 4.88 8.68 6.68
N ILE A 4 4.73 8.39 5.39
CA ILE A 4 3.44 8.26 4.72
C ILE A 4 3.12 6.78 4.60
N LEU A 5 2.00 6.38 5.21
CA LEU A 5 1.44 5.05 4.99
C LEU A 5 0.51 5.13 3.79
N VAL A 6 0.84 4.38 2.75
CA VAL A 6 0.16 4.40 1.47
C VAL A 6 -0.70 3.15 1.38
N ASP A 7 -2.00 3.32 1.15
CA ASP A 7 -2.87 2.18 0.90
C ASP A 7 -2.55 1.55 -0.47
N ALA A 8 -2.67 0.23 -0.55
CA ALA A 8 -2.22 -0.54 -1.71
C ALA A 8 -3.34 -0.68 -2.76
N TRP A 9 -4.29 -1.58 -2.50
CA TRP A 9 -5.30 -2.01 -3.45
C TRP A 9 -6.36 -0.92 -3.67
N ASN A 10 -6.69 -0.65 -4.94
CA ASN A 10 -7.58 0.44 -5.38
C ASN A 10 -7.09 1.87 -5.07
N THR A 11 -5.94 2.03 -4.40
CA THR A 11 -5.29 3.33 -4.16
C THR A 11 -4.04 3.49 -5.01
N LEU A 12 -2.90 2.92 -4.60
CA LEU A 12 -1.65 2.97 -5.38
C LEU A 12 -1.65 1.96 -6.53
N ILE A 13 -2.35 0.84 -6.39
CA ILE A 13 -2.44 -0.22 -7.40
C ILE A 13 -3.87 -0.28 -7.95
N LYS A 14 -4.01 -0.09 -9.26
CA LYS A 14 -5.26 -0.24 -10.01
C LYS A 14 -5.04 -1.13 -11.22
N ASN A 15 -5.98 -2.05 -11.49
CA ASN A 15 -5.86 -3.01 -12.59
C ASN A 15 -4.50 -3.75 -12.60
N LYS A 16 -4.02 -4.13 -11.41
CA LYS A 16 -2.72 -4.80 -11.18
C LYS A 16 -1.48 -4.02 -11.64
N LYS A 17 -1.60 -2.68 -11.76
CA LYS A 17 -0.50 -1.79 -12.12
C LYS A 17 -0.45 -0.63 -11.14
N ILE A 18 0.73 -0.05 -10.97
CA ILE A 18 0.90 1.19 -10.21
C ILE A 18 0.16 2.32 -10.96
N ASP A 19 -0.70 3.03 -10.25
CA ASP A 19 -1.33 4.25 -10.73
C ASP A 19 -0.26 5.34 -10.80
N SER A 20 0.10 5.74 -12.03
CA SER A 20 1.19 6.70 -12.28
C SER A 20 0.89 8.08 -11.72
N THR A 21 -0.39 8.49 -11.65
CA THR A 21 -0.78 9.77 -11.07
C THR A 21 -0.49 9.78 -9.58
N ILE A 22 -0.91 8.74 -8.85
CA ILE A 22 -0.64 8.62 -7.41
C ILE A 22 0.85 8.49 -7.14
N TYR A 23 1.55 7.67 -7.92
CA TYR A 23 3.00 7.50 -7.79
C TYR A 23 3.75 8.82 -7.95
N ASN A 24 3.45 9.61 -8.98
CA ASN A 24 4.12 10.89 -9.22
C ASN A 24 3.87 11.90 -8.09
N ILE A 25 2.68 11.90 -7.47
CA ILE A 25 2.40 12.74 -6.29
C ILE A 25 3.29 12.32 -5.12
N LEU A 26 3.40 11.01 -4.86
CA LEU A 26 4.21 10.49 -3.77
C LEU A 26 5.70 10.81 -3.98
N GLU A 27 6.23 10.68 -5.20
CA GLU A 27 7.63 11.01 -5.50
C GLU A 27 7.97 12.49 -5.26
N GLY A 28 7.00 13.40 -5.37
CA GLY A 28 7.18 14.81 -5.01
C GLY A 28 7.35 15.07 -3.51
N LEU A 29 7.03 14.09 -2.64
CA LEU A 29 7.12 14.22 -1.20
C LEU A 29 8.44 13.63 -0.69
N LYS A 30 9.20 14.39 0.11
CA LYS A 30 10.49 13.93 0.67
C LYS A 30 10.35 12.85 1.75
N ASN A 31 9.13 12.58 2.20
CA ASN A 31 8.84 11.62 3.24
C ASN A 31 9.09 10.19 2.76
N LYS A 32 9.57 9.32 3.66
CA LYS A 32 9.58 7.87 3.43
C LYS A 32 8.13 7.39 3.24
N LYS A 33 7.92 6.48 2.30
CA LYS A 33 6.64 5.80 2.05
C LYS A 33 6.76 4.34 2.43
N ILE A 34 5.69 3.82 3.02
CA ILE A 34 5.50 2.40 3.26
C ILE A 34 4.12 2.07 2.73
N ILE A 35 4.03 1.04 1.90
CA ILE A 35 2.74 0.50 1.48
C ILE A 35 2.22 -0.34 2.64
N LEU A 36 1.11 0.09 3.24
CA LEU A 36 0.42 -0.69 4.25
C LEU A 36 -0.76 -1.37 3.55
N THR A 37 -0.99 -2.65 3.77
CA THR A 37 -2.09 -3.40 3.13
C THR A 37 -2.69 -4.46 4.06
N ASN A 38 -3.95 -4.82 3.86
CA ASN A 38 -4.55 -6.00 4.48
C ASN A 38 -4.31 -7.28 3.65
N ALA A 39 -3.81 -7.14 2.42
CA ALA A 39 -3.68 -8.25 1.48
C ALA A 39 -2.78 -9.37 2.01
N ASN A 40 -3.32 -10.58 2.18
CA ASN A 40 -2.50 -11.76 2.47
C ASN A 40 -1.62 -12.15 1.26
N ASP A 41 -0.74 -13.14 1.42
CA ASP A 41 0.23 -13.54 0.37
C ASP A 41 -0.42 -13.84 -0.99
N LYS A 42 -1.58 -14.49 -1.01
CA LYS A 42 -2.31 -14.80 -2.26
C LYS A 42 -2.88 -13.53 -2.87
N GLU A 43 -3.44 -12.65 -2.05
CA GLU A 43 -3.99 -11.37 -2.48
C GLU A 43 -2.92 -10.42 -3.01
N LEU A 44 -1.73 -10.37 -2.40
CA LEU A 44 -0.59 -9.58 -2.90
C LEU A 44 -0.30 -9.92 -4.37
N VAL A 45 -0.20 -11.21 -4.70
CA VAL A 45 0.00 -11.68 -6.07
C VAL A 45 -1.20 -11.34 -6.95
N ASN A 46 -2.42 -11.65 -6.50
CA ASN A 46 -3.64 -11.46 -7.28
C ASN A 46 -3.89 -10.00 -7.65
N TYR A 47 -3.57 -9.08 -6.73
CA TYR A 47 -3.74 -7.64 -6.88
C TYR A 47 -2.58 -6.94 -7.57
N GLY A 48 -1.49 -7.65 -7.90
CA GLY A 48 -0.31 -7.06 -8.54
C GLY A 48 0.54 -6.22 -7.58
N ILE A 49 0.48 -6.50 -6.28
CA ILE A 49 1.32 -5.89 -5.25
C ILE A 49 2.62 -6.70 -5.15
N ILE A 50 3.33 -6.77 -6.28
CA ILE A 50 4.60 -7.49 -6.46
C ILE A 50 5.64 -6.52 -7.01
N ASN A 51 6.89 -6.61 -6.54
CA ASN A 51 7.99 -5.73 -6.98
C ASN A 51 7.66 -4.23 -6.84
N MET A 52 7.16 -3.84 -5.66
CA MET A 52 6.73 -2.47 -5.38
C MET A 52 7.92 -1.50 -5.19
N PRO A 53 7.74 -0.21 -5.51
CA PRO A 53 8.79 0.80 -5.37
C PRO A 53 9.05 1.18 -3.89
N TYR A 54 8.15 0.81 -2.99
CA TYR A 54 8.21 1.08 -1.57
C TYR A 54 8.14 -0.23 -0.78
N GLU A 55 8.66 -0.22 0.45
CA GLU A 55 8.49 -1.32 1.39
C GLU A 55 7.01 -1.64 1.56
N VAL A 56 6.66 -2.94 1.55
CA VAL A 56 5.29 -3.43 1.72
C VAL A 56 5.18 -4.06 3.10
N PHE A 57 4.25 -3.58 3.90
CA PHE A 57 3.85 -4.16 5.17
C PHE A 57 2.41 -4.65 5.06
N SER A 58 2.20 -5.96 5.22
CA SER A 58 0.87 -6.56 5.21
C SER A 58 0.43 -6.92 6.61
N LEU A 59 -0.82 -6.58 6.94
CA LEU A 59 -1.51 -7.05 8.13
C LEU A 59 -2.24 -8.38 7.90
N SER A 60 -2.36 -8.86 6.65
CA SER A 60 -3.05 -10.13 6.33
C SER A 60 -4.44 -10.29 6.96
N HIS A 61 -5.19 -9.19 7.07
CA HIS A 61 -6.48 -9.07 7.77
C HIS A 61 -6.44 -9.37 9.28
N ASP A 62 -5.26 -9.43 9.90
CA ASP A 62 -5.05 -9.67 11.33
C ASP A 62 -3.90 -8.80 11.93
N PRO A 63 -4.20 -7.58 12.43
CA PRO A 63 -5.52 -6.98 12.51
C PRO A 63 -6.03 -6.45 11.16
N ASN A 64 -7.34 -6.32 11.03
CA ASN A 64 -7.92 -5.67 9.86
C ASN A 64 -7.86 -4.15 9.99
N LYS A 65 -7.31 -3.46 8.97
CA LYS A 65 -7.30 -1.99 8.89
C LYS A 65 -8.63 -1.32 9.20
N ASP A 66 -9.76 -1.90 8.79
CA ASP A 66 -11.09 -1.26 8.95
C ASP A 66 -11.63 -1.35 10.38
N ASN A 67 -10.93 -2.07 11.26
CA ASN A 67 -11.36 -2.22 12.65
C ASN A 67 -11.06 -0.92 13.43
N PRO A 68 -12.10 -0.25 13.96
CA PRO A 68 -11.96 1.03 14.63
C PRO A 68 -11.16 1.01 15.92
N PHE A 69 -10.91 -0.17 16.48
CA PHE A 69 -10.01 -0.32 17.62
C PHE A 69 -8.55 0.07 17.29
N TYR A 70 -8.17 0.06 16.00
CA TYR A 70 -6.81 0.35 15.54
C TYR A 70 -6.66 1.71 14.82
N PHE A 71 -7.68 2.59 14.90
CA PHE A 71 -7.63 3.96 14.38
C PHE A 71 -7.29 4.99 15.46
#